data_AF-A0A5F8HGB6-F1
#
_entry.id   AF-A0A5F8HGB6-F1
#
_cell.length_a   1.000
_cell.length_b   1.000
_cell.length_c   1.000
_cell.angle_alpha   90.00
_cell.angle_beta   90.00
_cell.angle_gamma   90.00
#
_symmetry.space_group_name_H-M   'P 1'
#
loop_
_entity.id
_entity.type
_entity.pdbx_description
1 polymer ?
#
loop_
_entity_poly.entity_id
_entity_poly.type
_entity_poly.pdbx_seq_one_letter_code
_entity_poly.pdbx_strand_id
1 'polypeptide(L)'
;MVRHQPLQYYEPQLCLKMMGCNWMRYTFDHHTFLSPQWERLWFLILIFTFFLTLTWFYFWWEVDNDYNEFNWFLYNRMGYWSDWSIPILLTTATGFTYITGLLILALCHIVVGQQMHLHWLHKLSPL
;
A
#
# COMPACT_ATOMS: atom_id res chain seq x y z
N MET A 1 -32.82 16.99 -44.19
CA MET A 1 -31.74 15.97 -44.17
C MET A 1 -31.61 15.46 -42.74
N VAL A 2 -32.09 14.25 -42.47
CA VAL A 2 -32.04 13.65 -41.12
C VAL A 2 -30.87 12.66 -41.11
N ARG A 3 -29.87 12.88 -40.25
CA ARG A 3 -28.79 11.92 -40.05
C ARG A 3 -29.30 10.75 -39.21
N HIS A 4 -29.19 9.54 -39.72
CA HIS A 4 -29.33 8.33 -38.92
C HIS A 4 -28.10 8.17 -38.03
N GLN A 5 -28.30 8.07 -36.70
CA GLN A 5 -27.27 7.57 -35.78
C GLN A 5 -27.15 6.05 -35.96
N PRO A 6 -25.94 5.46 -35.94
CA PRO A 6 -25.80 4.01 -35.96
C PRO A 6 -26.32 3.43 -34.64
N LEU A 7 -27.23 2.47 -34.74
CA LEU A 7 -27.71 1.66 -33.63
C LEU A 7 -26.52 0.94 -32.98
N GLN A 8 -26.16 1.36 -31.76
CA GLN A 8 -25.22 0.61 -30.94
C GLN A 8 -25.89 -0.70 -30.55
N TYR A 9 -25.40 -1.80 -31.11
CA TYR A 9 -25.81 -3.16 -30.79
C TYR A 9 -25.46 -3.43 -29.31
N TYR A 10 -26.47 -3.57 -28.47
CA TYR A 10 -26.30 -3.87 -27.04
C TYR A 10 -26.23 -5.39 -26.87
N GLU A 11 -25.05 -5.94 -26.61
CA GLU A 11 -24.93 -7.34 -26.18
C GLU A 11 -25.59 -7.51 -24.80
N PRO A 12 -26.41 -8.56 -24.59
CA PRO A 12 -26.97 -8.85 -23.29
C PRO A 12 -25.90 -9.51 -22.40
N GLN A 13 -25.11 -8.68 -21.72
CA GLN A 13 -24.25 -9.10 -20.62
C GLN A 13 -25.13 -9.50 -19.43
N LEU A 14 -25.51 -10.78 -19.44
CA LEU A 14 -26.35 -11.41 -18.45
C LEU A 14 -25.64 -11.43 -17.09
N CYS A 15 -26.26 -10.77 -16.12
CA CYS A 15 -26.13 -11.02 -14.68
C CYS A 15 -24.82 -10.60 -13.98
N LEU A 16 -24.52 -9.30 -13.92
CA LEU A 16 -23.77 -8.73 -12.79
C LEU A 16 -24.26 -7.32 -12.41
N LYS A 17 -25.57 -7.20 -12.17
CA LYS A 17 -26.26 -5.94 -11.86
C LYS A 17 -26.66 -5.78 -10.38
N MET A 18 -26.17 -6.63 -9.48
CA MET A 18 -26.62 -6.65 -8.07
C MET A 18 -25.64 -6.05 -7.05
N MET A 19 -24.50 -5.48 -7.47
CA MET A 19 -23.69 -4.61 -6.59
C MET A 19 -23.14 -3.43 -7.40
N GLY A 20 -23.88 -2.31 -7.42
CA GLY A 20 -23.27 -0.99 -7.61
C GLY A 20 -22.93 -0.50 -9.03
N CYS A 21 -23.53 -1.04 -10.10
CA CYS A 21 -23.29 -0.54 -11.47
C CYS A 21 -24.02 0.78 -11.82
N ASN A 22 -23.85 1.82 -10.99
CA ASN A 22 -24.04 3.23 -11.37
C ASN A 22 -22.77 4.08 -11.14
N TRP A 23 -21.66 3.47 -10.71
CA TRP A 23 -20.44 4.21 -10.36
C TRP A 23 -19.55 4.52 -11.58
N MET A 24 -19.68 3.77 -12.68
CA MET A 24 -18.74 3.79 -13.81
C MET A 24 -18.83 5.02 -14.74
N ARG A 25 -19.56 6.07 -14.36
CA ARG A 25 -19.59 7.34 -15.11
C ARG A 25 -19.32 8.60 -14.28
N TYR A 26 -19.46 8.52 -12.95
CA TYR A 26 -19.02 9.59 -12.05
C TYR A 26 -17.58 9.41 -11.56
N THR A 27 -17.04 8.19 -11.53
CA THR A 27 -15.62 7.95 -11.19
C THR A 27 -14.67 8.14 -12.37
N PHE A 28 -15.13 8.17 -13.62
CA PHE A 28 -14.21 8.40 -14.74
C PHE A 28 -13.74 9.87 -14.79
N ASP A 29 -14.61 10.85 -14.57
CA ASP A 29 -14.23 12.26 -14.70
C ASP A 29 -13.41 12.81 -13.52
N HIS A 30 -13.45 12.16 -12.34
CA HIS A 30 -12.63 12.57 -11.19
C HIS A 30 -11.29 11.81 -11.08
N HIS A 31 -11.16 10.64 -11.70
CA HIS A 31 -9.97 9.78 -11.56
C HIS A 31 -9.00 9.85 -12.76
N THR A 32 -9.37 10.46 -13.88
CA THR A 32 -8.56 10.35 -15.11
C THR A 32 -7.39 11.35 -15.17
N PHE A 33 -7.40 12.44 -14.39
CA PHE A 33 -6.26 13.37 -14.30
C PHE A 33 -5.40 13.17 -13.03
N LEU A 34 -5.91 12.45 -12.02
CA LEU A 34 -5.27 12.24 -10.72
C LEU A 34 -4.75 10.80 -10.45
N SER A 35 -4.79 9.85 -11.38
CA SER A 35 -4.46 8.44 -11.04
C SER A 35 -2.96 8.07 -11.06
N PRO A 36 -2.22 8.13 -12.19
CA PRO A 36 -0.88 7.52 -12.24
C PRO A 36 0.22 8.34 -11.55
N GLN A 37 0.11 9.67 -11.57
CA GLN A 37 1.10 10.55 -10.93
C GLN A 37 1.02 10.49 -9.39
N TRP A 38 -0.18 10.34 -8.85
CA TRP A 38 -0.40 10.24 -7.41
C TRP A 38 -0.02 8.87 -6.88
N GLU A 39 -0.31 7.79 -7.61
CA GLU A 39 0.19 6.44 -7.29
C GLU A 39 1.72 6.40 -7.21
N ARG A 40 2.40 7.02 -8.18
CA ARG A 40 3.87 7.15 -8.16
C ARG A 40 4.36 7.97 -6.97
N LEU A 41 3.67 9.06 -6.63
CA LEU A 41 4.01 9.91 -5.48
C LEU A 41 3.84 9.16 -4.15
N TRP A 42 2.76 8.40 -3.99
CA TRP A 42 2.55 7.53 -2.81
C TRP A 42 3.62 6.46 -2.68
N PHE A 43 4.04 5.85 -3.79
CA PHE A 43 5.13 4.88 -3.79
C PHE A 43 6.47 5.51 -3.38
N LEU A 44 6.78 6.72 -3.88
CA LEU A 44 7.98 7.46 -3.45
C LEU A 44 7.94 7.83 -1.97
N ILE A 45 6.78 8.26 -1.46
CA ILE A 45 6.60 8.52 -0.03
C ILE A 45 6.84 7.23 0.76
N LEU A 46 6.31 6.09 0.32
CA LEU A 46 6.49 4.81 0.99
C LEU A 46 7.96 4.36 1.04
N ILE A 47 8.71 4.58 -0.03
CA ILE A 47 10.16 4.30 -0.05
C ILE A 47 10.89 5.23 0.93
N PHE A 48 10.55 6.53 0.92
CA PHE A 48 11.17 7.48 1.83
C PHE A 48 10.86 7.16 3.29
N THR A 49 9.63 6.80 3.62
CA THR A 49 9.25 6.38 4.98
C THR A 49 9.93 5.07 5.38
N PHE A 50 10.12 4.13 4.44
CA PHE A 50 10.93 2.93 4.69
C PHE A 50 12.36 3.28 5.10
N PHE A 51 13.06 4.16 4.37
CA PHE A 51 14.42 4.55 4.76
C PHE A 51 14.48 5.32 6.08
N LEU A 52 13.48 6.19 6.35
CA LEU A 52 13.39 6.91 7.61
C LEU A 52 13.20 5.95 8.79
N THR A 53 12.28 4.99 8.65
CA THR A 53 12.00 3.98 9.68
C THR A 53 13.16 3.00 9.85
N LEU A 54 13.87 2.64 8.78
CA LEU A 54 15.09 1.84 8.84
C LEU A 54 16.19 2.55 9.64
N THR A 55 16.43 3.83 9.34
CA THR A 55 17.42 4.65 10.06
C THR A 55 17.05 4.79 11.53
N TRP A 56 15.76 5.02 11.82
CA TRP A 56 15.26 5.11 13.18
C TRP A 56 15.39 3.79 13.95
N PHE A 57 15.01 2.67 13.33
CA PHE A 57 15.15 1.34 13.93
C PHE A 57 16.62 0.99 14.18
N TYR A 58 17.51 1.30 13.22
CA TYR A 58 18.94 1.12 13.38
C TYR A 58 19.50 1.95 14.54
N PHE A 59 19.10 3.22 14.67
CA PHE A 59 19.50 4.04 15.80
C PHE A 59 19.08 3.43 17.14
N TRP A 60 17.83 2.94 17.25
CA TRP A 60 17.38 2.24 18.46
C TRP A 60 18.18 0.97 18.74
N TRP A 61 18.50 0.21 17.70
CA TRP A 61 19.34 -0.98 17.82
C TRP A 61 20.74 -0.67 18.36
N GLU A 62 21.38 0.42 17.92
CA GLU A 62 22.70 0.83 18.42
C GLU A 62 22.66 1.34 19.87
N VAL A 63 21.55 1.99 20.27
CA VAL A 63 21.35 2.53 21.63
C VAL A 63 20.98 1.43 22.63
N ASP A 64 20.80 0.17 22.21
CA ASP A 64 20.45 -0.97 23.07
C ASP A 64 21.42 -1.12 24.27
N ASN A 65 22.71 -0.87 24.05
CA ASN A 65 23.73 -0.89 25.10
C ASN A 65 23.53 0.20 26.16
N ASP A 66 22.92 1.34 25.80
CA ASP A 66 22.71 2.51 26.66
C ASP A 66 21.26 2.63 27.17
N TYR A 67 20.42 1.59 26.99
CA TYR A 67 19.01 1.62 27.40
C TYR A 67 18.80 1.90 28.89
N ASN A 68 19.72 1.46 29.75
CA ASN A 68 19.63 1.72 31.20
C ASN A 68 19.73 3.21 31.52
N GLU A 69 20.63 3.94 30.84
CA GLU A 69 20.79 5.38 31.02
C GLU A 69 19.55 6.12 30.51
N PHE A 70 19.00 5.69 29.38
CA PHE A 70 17.76 6.25 28.84
C PHE A 70 16.54 6.02 29.78
N ASN A 71 16.39 4.81 30.32
CA ASN A 71 15.34 4.48 31.28
C ASN A 71 15.50 5.30 32.57
N TRP A 72 16.73 5.51 33.03
CA TRP A 72 17.02 6.36 34.19
C TRP A 72 16.64 7.83 33.95
N PHE A 73 16.93 8.37 32.76
CA PHE A 73 16.51 9.72 32.38
C PHE A 73 14.97 9.85 32.42
N LEU A 74 14.24 8.88 31.89
CA LEU A 74 12.78 8.88 31.92
C LEU A 74 12.21 8.67 33.32
N TYR A 75 12.86 7.85 34.15
CA TYR A 75 12.54 7.69 35.57
C TYR A 75 12.57 9.03 36.29
N ASN A 76 13.65 9.81 36.14
CA ASN A 76 13.81 11.11 36.78
C ASN A 76 12.73 12.12 36.35
N ARG A 77 12.18 11.96 35.14
CA ARG A 77 11.12 12.84 34.61
C ARG A 77 9.70 12.40 34.99
N MET A 78 9.44 11.09 34.99
CA MET A 78 8.11 10.50 35.23
C MET A 78 7.85 10.21 36.70
N GLY A 79 8.89 10.03 37.51
CA GLY A 79 8.81 9.70 38.94
C GLY A 79 8.52 8.22 39.26
N TYR A 80 8.52 7.34 38.24
CA TYR A 80 8.35 5.89 38.43
C TYR A 80 9.20 5.09 37.45
N TRP A 81 9.66 3.92 37.88
CA TRP A 81 10.51 3.04 37.09
C TRP A 81 9.67 2.22 36.12
N SER A 82 10.04 2.28 34.85
CA SER A 82 9.46 1.48 33.78
C SER A 82 10.48 1.34 32.67
N ASP A 83 10.53 0.17 32.05
CA ASP A 83 11.48 -0.15 30.98
C ASP A 83 11.00 0.43 29.65
N TRP A 84 10.95 1.75 29.53
CA TRP A 84 10.41 2.49 28.39
C TRP A 84 11.13 2.25 27.06
N SER A 85 12.41 1.88 27.10
CA SER A 85 13.15 1.51 25.88
C SER A 85 12.52 0.31 25.17
N ILE A 86 11.98 -0.67 25.91
CA ILE A 86 11.40 -1.89 25.34
C ILE A 86 10.13 -1.61 24.51
N PRO A 87 9.08 -0.93 25.02
CA PRO A 87 7.90 -0.61 24.21
C PRO A 87 8.24 0.34 23.05
N ILE A 88 9.23 1.23 23.18
CA ILE A 88 9.68 2.05 22.05
C ILE A 88 10.33 1.18 20.97
N LEU A 89 11.23 0.26 21.34
CA LEU A 89 11.81 -0.69 20.38
C LEU A 89 10.73 -1.57 19.73
N LEU A 90 9.77 -2.06 20.51
CA LEU A 90 8.71 -2.94 20.02
C LEU A 90 7.76 -2.21 19.05
N THR A 91 7.40 -0.96 19.37
CA THR A 91 6.57 -0.13 18.48
C THR A 91 7.31 0.25 17.21
N THR A 92 8.61 0.57 17.29
CA THR A 92 9.43 0.89 16.11
C THR A 92 9.65 -0.34 15.22
N ALA A 93 9.92 -1.50 15.80
CA ALA A 93 10.01 -2.78 15.10
C ALA A 93 8.70 -3.12 14.36
N THR A 94 7.56 -2.98 15.04
CA THR A 94 6.23 -3.22 14.45
C THR A 94 5.93 -2.24 13.32
N GLY A 95 6.27 -0.96 13.50
CA GLY A 95 6.14 0.05 12.44
C GLY A 95 7.01 -0.29 11.22
N PHE A 96 8.27 -0.66 11.45
CA PHE A 96 9.20 -1.02 10.39
C PHE A 96 8.73 -2.27 9.61
N THR A 97 8.29 -3.33 10.29
CA THR A 97 7.77 -4.52 9.63
C THR A 97 6.51 -4.24 8.82
N TYR A 98 5.61 -3.40 9.34
CA TYR A 98 4.42 -2.95 8.62
C TYR A 98 4.77 -2.20 7.33
N ILE A 99 5.66 -1.20 7.40
CA ILE A 99 6.10 -0.45 6.22
C ILE A 99 6.82 -1.34 5.21
N THR A 100 7.67 -2.27 5.68
CA THR A 100 8.33 -3.26 4.83
C THR A 100 7.31 -4.14 4.11
N GLY A 101 6.28 -4.62 4.81
CA GLY A 101 5.20 -5.40 4.24
C GLY A 101 4.42 -4.62 3.17
N LEU A 102 4.09 -3.36 3.44
CA LEU A 102 3.45 -2.48 2.46
C LEU A 102 4.33 -2.26 1.22
N LEU A 103 5.64 -2.09 1.40
CA LEU A 103 6.58 -1.92 0.30
C LEU A 103 6.65 -3.18 -0.57
N ILE A 104 6.70 -4.36 0.06
CA ILE A 104 6.65 -5.65 -0.64
C ILE A 104 5.33 -5.77 -1.42
N LEU A 105 4.20 -5.47 -0.79
CA LEU A 105 2.89 -5.51 -1.46
C LEU A 105 2.84 -4.55 -2.66
N ALA A 106 3.39 -3.33 -2.52
CA ALA A 106 3.47 -2.37 -3.61
C ALA A 106 4.36 -2.87 -4.75
N LEU A 107 5.51 -3.47 -4.45
CA LEU A 107 6.38 -4.10 -5.44
C LEU A 107 5.70 -5.28 -6.12
N CYS A 108 5.01 -6.15 -5.38
CA CYS A 108 4.20 -7.22 -5.93
C CYS A 108 3.10 -6.69 -6.86
N HIS A 109 2.44 -5.59 -6.49
CA HIS A 109 1.43 -4.96 -7.34
C HIS A 109 2.04 -4.43 -8.66
N ILE A 110 3.25 -3.87 -8.62
CA ILE A 110 3.98 -3.42 -9.82
C ILE A 110 4.40 -4.62 -10.69
N VAL A 111 4.91 -5.70 -10.08
CA VAL A 111 5.34 -6.92 -10.77
C VAL A 111 4.15 -7.66 -11.40
N VAL A 112 3.02 -7.71 -10.70
CA VAL A 112 1.77 -8.32 -11.20
C VAL A 112 1.06 -7.40 -12.20
N GLY A 113 1.25 -6.08 -12.06
CA GLY A 113 0.98 -5.01 -13.02
C GLY A 113 -0.06 -5.32 -14.09
N GLN A 114 -1.32 -5.57 -13.70
CA GLN A 114 -2.49 -5.76 -14.56
C GLN A 114 -2.22 -6.13 -16.06
N GLN A 115 -1.41 -7.16 -16.28
CA GLN A 115 -1.68 -8.20 -17.26
C GLN A 115 -1.49 -9.49 -16.50
N MET A 116 -2.56 -9.87 -15.79
CA MET A 116 -2.82 -11.28 -15.49
C MET A 116 -3.09 -11.99 -16.82
N HIS A 117 -2.08 -12.08 -17.68
CA HIS A 117 -1.99 -13.15 -18.64
C HIS A 117 -1.71 -14.38 -17.78
N LEU A 118 -2.80 -14.98 -17.25
CA LEU A 118 -2.77 -16.34 -16.74
C LEU A 118 -1.88 -17.12 -17.70
N HIS A 119 -0.86 -17.74 -17.11
CA HIS A 119 0.16 -18.50 -17.82
C HIS A 119 -0.50 -19.34 -18.92
N TRP A 120 0.11 -19.40 -20.09
CA TRP A 120 -0.35 -20.10 -21.29
C TRP A 120 -0.79 -21.57 -21.09
N LEU A 121 -0.55 -22.15 -19.92
CA LEU A 121 -0.98 -23.50 -19.52
C LEU A 121 -2.50 -23.69 -19.49
N HIS A 122 -3.31 -22.62 -19.44
CA HIS A 122 -4.76 -22.71 -19.67
C HIS A 122 -5.17 -22.62 -21.17
N LYS A 123 -4.22 -22.36 -22.09
CA LYS A 123 -4.42 -22.31 -23.55
C LYS A 123 -3.95 -23.59 -24.27
N LEU A 124 -4.02 -24.75 -23.62
CA LEU A 124 -4.05 -26.03 -24.34
C LEU A 124 -5.50 -26.50 -24.45
N SER A 125 -6.22 -25.91 -25.40
CA SER A 125 -7.20 -26.66 -26.21
C SER A 125 -6.40 -27.18 -27.41
N PRO A 126 -6.53 -28.44 -27.89
CA PRO A 126 -7.81 -29.05 -28.23
C PRO A 126 -7.94 -30.58 -28.04
N LEU A 127 -9.18 -31.03 -27.84
CA LEU A 127 -9.83 -32.11 -28.59
C LEU A 127 -11.34 -31.90 -28.52
#